data_AF-A0AAD5NG18-F1
#
_entry.id   AF-A0AAD5NG18-F1
#
_cell.length_a   1.000
_cell.length_b   1.000
_cell.length_c   1.000
_cell.angle_alpha   90.00
_cell.angle_beta   90.00
_cell.angle_gamma   90.00
#
_symmetry.space_group_name_H-M   'P 1'
#
loop_
_entity.id
_entity.type
_entity.pdbx_description
1 polymer ?
#
loop_
_entity_poly.entity_id
_entity_poly.type
_entity_poly.pdbx_seq_one_letter_code
_entity_poly.pdbx_strand_id
1 'polypeptide(L)'
;MASLLSLASDLPLNLVENHGPGSYEKARLRFAHAETVVPFSCLLGLFLEKSEFQQIQREEPLQLLPKPPQNRSWRASTVAPFAGNNMLVLCSCPAKSSNKYFVQVLHNERPIPMPVSS
;
A
#
# COMPACT_ATOMS: atom_id res chain seq x y z
N MET A 1 14.93 3.22 -13.63
CA MET A 1 15.63 2.95 -12.34
C MET A 1 14.60 2.31 -11.42
N ALA A 2 14.90 1.14 -10.84
CA ALA A 2 13.90 0.29 -10.20
C ALA A 2 13.54 0.74 -8.77
N SER A 3 12.25 0.66 -8.44
CA SER A 3 11.66 0.82 -7.11
C SER A 3 11.34 -0.55 -6.52
N LEU A 4 11.52 -0.71 -5.22
CA LEU A 4 11.28 -1.96 -4.50
C LEU A 4 9.82 -2.04 -4.05
N LEU A 5 9.18 -3.19 -4.15
CA LEU A 5 7.86 -3.51 -3.60
C LEU A 5 8.07 -4.73 -2.71
N SER A 6 8.13 -4.55 -1.40
CA SER A 6 8.43 -5.64 -0.47
C SER A 6 7.16 -6.08 0.24
N LEU A 7 6.55 -7.19 -0.18
CA LEU A 7 5.57 -7.88 0.65
C LEU A 7 6.35 -8.68 1.70
N ALA A 8 6.32 -8.27 2.96
CA ALA A 8 6.96 -9.00 4.06
C ALA A 8 5.86 -9.61 4.93
N SER A 9 5.90 -10.90 5.20
CA SER A 9 4.88 -11.55 6.03
C SER A 9 5.54 -12.41 7.10
N ASP A 10 5.25 -12.15 8.38
CA ASP A 10 5.81 -12.97 9.45
C ASP A 10 5.14 -14.36 9.55
N LEU A 11 4.19 -14.68 8.66
CA LEU A 11 3.43 -15.92 8.61
C LEU A 11 2.81 -16.12 7.21
N PRO A 12 2.40 -17.35 6.87
CA PRO A 12 2.35 -17.85 5.51
C PRO A 12 1.38 -17.13 4.57
N LEU A 13 1.87 -16.53 3.49
CA LEU A 13 1.01 -16.11 2.38
C LEU A 13 0.68 -17.32 1.51
N ASN A 14 -0.60 -17.72 1.50
CA ASN A 14 -1.15 -18.72 0.57
C ASN A 14 -1.27 -18.12 -0.84
N LEU A 15 -0.14 -17.74 -1.45
CA LEU A 15 -0.07 -17.59 -2.89
C LEU A 15 0.12 -18.99 -3.47
N VAL A 16 -0.83 -19.39 -4.31
CA VAL A 16 -0.89 -20.69 -4.97
C VAL A 16 0.39 -20.95 -5.76
N GLU A 17 1.35 -21.60 -5.13
CA GLU A 17 2.39 -22.41 -5.77
C GLU A 17 2.37 -23.76 -5.06
N ASN A 18 2.34 -24.84 -5.86
CA ASN A 18 2.28 -26.23 -5.43
C ASN A 18 3.47 -26.60 -4.52
N HIS A 19 3.40 -26.24 -3.25
CA HIS A 19 4.34 -26.65 -2.23
C HIS A 19 3.62 -27.46 -1.16
N GLY A 20 4.21 -28.61 -0.80
CA GLY A 20 3.64 -29.57 0.12
C GLY A 20 3.26 -28.96 1.48
N PRO A 21 2.41 -29.65 2.25
CA PRO A 21 1.84 -29.12 3.50
C PRO A 21 2.97 -28.70 4.47
N GLY A 22 3.09 -27.39 4.72
CA GLY A 22 3.97 -26.81 5.74
C GLY A 22 5.06 -25.84 5.25
N SER A 23 5.26 -25.68 3.93
CA SER A 23 6.16 -24.64 3.41
C SER A 23 5.35 -23.50 2.80
N TYR A 24 5.47 -22.31 3.38
CA TYR A 24 4.75 -21.15 2.91
C TYR A 24 5.70 -19.97 2.67
N GLU A 25 5.39 -19.16 1.66
CA GLU A 25 6.16 -17.96 1.33
C GLU A 25 6.02 -16.93 2.48
N LYS A 26 7.15 -16.63 3.14
CA LYS A 26 7.22 -15.61 4.21
C LYS A 26 7.47 -14.20 3.67
N ALA A 27 7.99 -14.07 2.46
CA ALA A 27 8.20 -12.74 1.89
C ALA A 27 8.22 -12.83 0.38
N ARG A 28 7.58 -11.86 -0.25
CA ARG A 28 7.58 -11.68 -1.70
C ARG A 28 8.11 -10.30 -2.06
N LEU A 29 9.37 -10.27 -2.49
CA LEU A 29 10.07 -9.07 -2.94
C LEU A 29 9.86 -8.91 -4.45
N ARG A 30 9.31 -7.77 -4.87
CA ARG A 30 9.09 -7.41 -6.27
C ARG A 30 9.88 -6.14 -6.57
N PHE A 31 10.46 -6.05 -7.75
CA PHE A 31 11.15 -4.85 -8.23
C PHE A 31 10.41 -4.36 -9.46
N ALA A 32 10.10 -3.07 -9.48
CA ALA A 32 9.29 -2.49 -10.53
C ALA A 32 9.75 -1.07 -10.86
N HIS A 33 9.06 -0.39 -11.75
CA HIS A 33 9.36 1.00 -12.08
C HIS A 33 8.43 1.97 -11.34
N ALA A 34 8.73 3.27 -11.39
CA ALA A 34 7.87 4.30 -10.81
C ALA A 34 6.45 4.21 -11.39
N GLU A 35 6.33 3.87 -12.67
CA GLU A 35 5.09 3.66 -13.40
C GLU A 35 4.29 2.46 -12.89
N THR A 36 4.88 1.55 -12.10
CA THR A 36 4.17 0.49 -11.38
C THR A 36 3.82 0.92 -9.96
N VAL A 37 4.75 1.58 -9.28
CA VAL A 37 4.57 2.01 -7.89
C VAL A 37 3.49 3.07 -7.76
N VAL A 38 3.47 4.06 -8.65
CA VAL A 38 2.51 5.17 -8.64
C VAL A 38 1.06 4.68 -8.72
N PRO A 39 0.62 3.94 -9.76
CA PRO A 39 -0.76 3.46 -9.81
C PRO A 39 -1.08 2.46 -8.69
N PHE A 40 -0.11 1.68 -8.23
CA PHE A 40 -0.31 0.78 -7.09
C PHE A 40 -0.56 1.54 -5.79
N SER A 41 0.20 2.61 -5.50
CA SER A 41 -0.04 3.50 -4.35
C SER A 41 -1.42 4.16 -4.43
N CYS A 42 -1.88 4.55 -5.63
CA CYS A 42 -3.22 5.08 -5.85
C CYS A 42 -4.30 4.03 -5.54
N LEU A 43 -4.12 2.79 -6.00
CA LEU A 43 -5.06 1.68 -5.77
C LEU A 43 -5.21 1.35 -4.27
N LEU A 44 -4.11 1.41 -3.52
CA LEU A 44 -4.13 1.27 -2.06
C LEU A 44 -4.79 2.46 -1.34
N GLY A 45 -5.01 3.58 -2.05
CA GLY A 45 -5.64 4.78 -1.50
C GLY A 45 -4.77 5.55 -0.50
N LEU A 46 -3.44 5.38 -0.54
CA LEU A 46 -2.51 5.91 0.47
C LEU A 46 -2.47 7.44 0.56
N PHE A 47 -2.94 8.14 -0.47
CA PHE A 47 -2.90 9.59 -0.57
C PHE A 47 -4.26 10.19 -0.94
N LEU A 48 -5.35 9.44 -0.72
CA LEU A 48 -6.69 9.97 -0.93
C LEU A 48 -6.99 11.03 0.12
N GLU A 49 -7.42 12.22 -0.31
CA GLU A 49 -7.89 13.24 0.61
C GLU A 49 -9.31 12.89 1.07
N LYS A 50 -9.60 13.08 2.37
CA LYS A 50 -10.84 12.57 3.00
C LYS A 50 -12.13 13.05 2.31
N SER A 51 -12.14 14.28 1.77
CA SER A 51 -13.27 14.85 1.05
C SER A 51 -13.48 14.20 -0.32
N GLU A 52 -12.40 13.86 -1.03
CA GLU A 52 -12.47 13.22 -2.35
C GLU A 52 -12.95 11.77 -2.22
N PHE A 53 -12.53 11.06 -1.17
CA PHE A 53 -12.96 9.68 -0.95
C PHE A 53 -14.49 9.54 -0.81
N GLN A 54 -15.13 10.45 -0.08
CA GLN A 54 -16.59 10.46 0.06
C GLN A 54 -17.31 10.75 -1.25
N GLN A 55 -16.75 11.63 -2.09
CA GLN A 55 -17.28 11.93 -3.42
C GLN A 55 -17.14 10.71 -4.34
N ILE A 56 -15.97 10.06 -4.34
CA ILE A 56 -15.71 8.83 -5.12
C ILE A 56 -16.68 7.72 -4.71
N GLN A 57 -16.91 7.51 -3.41
CA GLN A 57 -17.87 6.49 -2.92
C GLN A 57 -19.31 6.76 -3.34
N ARG A 58 -19.67 8.02 -3.58
CA ARG A 58 -21.00 8.42 -4.05
C ARG A 58 -21.07 8.57 -5.57
N GLU A 59 -19.99 8.23 -6.29
CA GLU A 59 -19.84 8.40 -7.73
C GLU A 59 -20.07 9.85 -8.19
N GLU A 60 -19.81 10.81 -7.32
CA GLU A 60 -19.95 12.23 -7.63
C GLU A 60 -18.75 12.73 -8.44
N PRO A 61 -18.95 13.65 -9.41
CA PRO A 61 -17.87 14.22 -10.18
C PRO A 61 -16.83 14.91 -9.27
N LEU A 62 -15.57 14.50 -9.40
CA LEU A 62 -14.47 15.22 -8.79
C LEU A 62 -14.32 16.60 -9.43
N GLN A 63 -14.02 17.62 -8.62
CA GLN A 63 -13.74 18.95 -9.14
C GLN A 63 -12.48 18.90 -10.00
N LEU A 64 -12.50 19.64 -11.11
CA LEU A 64 -11.31 19.80 -11.94
C LEU A 64 -10.17 20.36 -11.12
N LEU A 65 -8.99 19.75 -11.24
CA LEU A 65 -7.80 20.23 -10.56
C LEU A 65 -7.55 21.70 -10.93
N PRO A 66 -7.41 22.59 -9.93
CA PRO A 66 -7.16 24.00 -10.20
C PRO A 66 -5.83 24.19 -10.94
N LYS A 67 -5.77 25.22 -11.81
CA LYS A 67 -4.55 25.54 -12.56
C LYS A 67 -3.39 25.82 -11.60
N PRO A 68 -2.16 25.34 -11.90
CA PRO A 68 -0.97 25.67 -11.12
C PRO A 68 -0.75 27.20 -11.02
N PRO A 69 -0.14 27.71 -9.93
CA PRO A 69 0.45 26.97 -8.81
C PRO A 69 -0.59 26.64 -7.73
N GLN A 70 -0.62 25.37 -7.28
CA GLN A 70 -1.53 24.91 -6.23
C GLN A 70 -0.76 24.04 -5.23
N ASN A 71 -1.14 24.13 -3.96
CA ASN A 71 -0.52 23.34 -2.91
C ASN A 71 -1.10 21.92 -2.91
N ARG A 72 -0.57 21.07 -3.79
CA ARG A 72 -0.94 19.65 -3.84
C ARG A 72 -0.16 18.83 -2.81
N SER A 73 -0.88 17.99 -2.08
CA SER A 73 -0.32 16.93 -1.22
C SER A 73 0.42 15.88 -2.06
N TRP A 74 -0.15 15.52 -3.21
CA TRP A 74 0.41 14.55 -4.14
C TRP A 74 1.66 15.08 -4.85
N ARG A 75 2.83 14.46 -4.65
CA ARG A 75 4.10 14.81 -5.31
C ARG A 75 4.84 13.55 -5.74
N ALA A 76 5.34 13.51 -6.97
CA ALA A 76 6.07 12.34 -7.48
C ALA A 76 7.30 12.01 -6.63
N SER A 77 8.03 13.03 -6.16
CA SER A 77 9.17 12.86 -5.25
C SER A 77 8.80 12.28 -3.88
N THR A 78 7.53 12.35 -3.49
CA THR A 78 7.02 11.75 -2.24
C THR A 78 6.45 10.36 -2.49
N VAL A 79 5.73 10.17 -3.59
CA VAL A 79 5.01 8.92 -3.91
C VAL A 79 5.94 7.84 -4.47
N ALA A 80 6.89 8.23 -5.32
CA ALA A 80 7.82 7.29 -5.95
C ALA A 80 9.20 7.96 -6.10
N PRO A 81 9.89 8.27 -4.98
CA PRO A 81 11.29 8.68 -5.04
C PRO A 81 12.16 7.56 -5.64
N PHE A 82 13.41 7.87 -5.97
CA PHE A 82 14.39 6.84 -6.32
C PHE A 82 14.48 5.79 -5.21
N ALA A 83 14.39 4.52 -5.60
CA ALA A 83 14.31 3.38 -4.67
C ALA A 83 13.14 3.42 -3.66
N GLY A 84 12.13 4.26 -3.89
CA GLY A 84 10.90 4.30 -3.09
C GLY A 84 10.18 2.96 -3.12
N ASN A 85 9.44 2.66 -2.04
CA ASN A 85 8.81 1.36 -1.85
C ASN A 85 7.46 1.40 -1.14
N ASN A 86 6.67 0.36 -1.39
CA ASN A 86 5.48 0.03 -0.63
C ASN A 86 5.67 -1.36 -0.01
N MET A 87 5.41 -1.48 1.27
CA MET A 87 5.44 -2.75 1.99
C MET A 87 4.08 -3.01 2.63
N LEU A 88 3.55 -4.22 2.42
CA LEU A 88 2.43 -4.71 3.20
C LEU A 88 2.97 -5.79 4.13
N VAL A 89 2.80 -5.56 5.43
CA VAL A 89 3.29 -6.40 6.51
C VAL A 89 2.14 -7.13 7.15
N LEU A 90 2.18 -8.46 7.13
CA LEU A 90 1.19 -9.30 7.84
C LEU A 90 1.69 -9.56 9.27
N CYS A 91 1.03 -8.94 10.24
CA CYS A 91 1.35 -9.06 11.66
C CYS A 91 0.37 -9.99 12.36
N SER A 92 0.89 -10.85 13.25
CA SER A 92 0.09 -11.59 14.24
C SER A 92 0.41 -11.03 15.62
N CYS A 93 -0.62 -10.71 16.42
CA CYS A 93 -0.44 -10.16 17.76
C CYS A 93 -0.89 -11.19 18.82
N PRO A 94 0.03 -11.96 19.44
CA PRO A 94 -0.31 -13.01 20.39
C PRO A 94 -0.99 -12.50 21.67
N ALA A 95 -0.75 -11.24 22.02
CA ALA A 95 -1.25 -10.62 23.25
C ALA A 95 -2.76 -10.34 23.26
N LYS A 96 -3.42 -10.33 22.10
CA LYS A 96 -4.88 -10.27 21.99
C LYS A 96 -5.28 -11.69 21.62
N SER A 97 -5.90 -12.43 22.54
CA SER A 97 -6.28 -13.86 22.50
C SER A 97 -7.21 -14.29 21.34
N SER A 98 -7.02 -13.72 20.17
CA SER A 98 -7.76 -13.91 18.94
C SER A 98 -6.74 -14.22 17.85
N ASN A 99 -6.95 -15.29 17.08
CA ASN A 99 -6.16 -15.64 15.89
C ASN A 99 -6.42 -14.65 14.73
N LYS A 100 -6.28 -13.35 15.00
CA LYS A 100 -6.53 -12.27 14.06
C LYS A 100 -5.20 -11.78 13.51
N TYR A 101 -5.13 -11.75 12.19
CA TYR A 101 -4.03 -11.14 11.46
C TYR A 101 -4.36 -9.69 11.16
N PHE A 102 -3.34 -8.84 11.17
CA PHE A 102 -3.43 -7.43 10.84
C PHE A 102 -2.49 -7.13 9.69
N VAL A 103 -2.90 -6.25 8.78
CA VAL A 103 -2.04 -5.77 7.70
C VAL A 103 -1.59 -4.35 8.05
N GLN A 104 -0.29 -4.14 8.14
CA GLN A 104 0.32 -2.82 8.28
C GLN A 104 0.95 -2.42 6.95
N VAL A 105 0.69 -1.20 6.50
CA VAL A 105 1.33 -0.68 5.29
C VAL A 105 2.46 0.27 5.68
N LEU A 106 3.62 0.09 5.07
CA LEU A 106 4.75 1.00 5.13
C LEU A 106 4.94 1.60 3.73
N HIS A 107 4.90 2.93 3.65
CA HIS A 107 5.23 3.66 2.44
C HIS A 107 6.57 4.36 2.64
N ASN A 108 7.56 4.06 1.78
CA ASN A 108 8.94 4.50 1.93
C ASN A 108 9.45 4.27 3.36
N GLU A 109 9.27 3.04 3.86
CA GLU A 109 9.68 2.59 5.21
C GLU A 109 8.97 3.30 6.39
N ARG A 110 7.95 4.12 6.13
CA ARG A 110 7.16 4.80 7.17
C ARG A 110 5.74 4.24 7.26
N PRO A 111 5.23 3.94 8.46
CA PRO A 111 3.87 3.45 8.62
C PRO A 111 2.84 4.48 8.17
N ILE A 112 1.86 4.01 7.40
CA ILE A 112 0.76 4.84 6.89
C ILE A 112 -0.58 4.13 7.15
N PRO A 113 -1.62 4.85 7.64
CA PRO A 113 -2.92 4.25 7.87
C PRO A 113 -3.62 3.90 6.55
N MET A 114 -4.25 2.73 6.50
CA MET A 114 -5.08 2.35 5.36
C MET A 114 -6.46 3.00 5.48
N PRO A 115 -7.01 3.55 4.37
CA PRO A 115 -8.28 4.30 4.39
C PRO A 115 -9.50 3.45 4.79
N VAL A 116 -9.42 2.12 4.76
CA VAL A 116 -10.51 1.18 5.07
C VAL A 116 -10.46 0.59 6.48
N SER A 117 -9.55 1.05 7.34
CA SER A 117 -9.32 0.49 8.70
C SER A 117 -9.97 1.28 9.83
N SER A 118 -11.26 1.64 9.69
CA SER A 118 -12.09 2.20 10.77
C SER A 118 -13.22 1.27 11.13
#